data_AF-A0A2H3NIR0-F1
#
_entry.id   AF-A0A2H3NIR0-F1
#
_cell.length_a   1.000
_cell.length_b   1.000
_cell.length_c   1.000
_cell.angle_alpha   90.00
_cell.angle_beta   90.00
_cell.angle_gamma   90.00
#
_symmetry.space_group_name_H-M   'P 1'
#
loop_
_entity.id
_entity.type
_entity.pdbx_description
1 polymer ?
#
loop_
_entity_poly.entity_id
_entity_poly.type
_entity_poly.pdbx_seq_one_letter_code
_entity_poly.pdbx_strand_id
1 'polypeptide(L)'
;MSSLFSGLRSLWKPALLLLGTFVLGGLVGGLLVGAVVKNRVETIRSLRTADGFTEHMLNAIEPTSAQRDTLRPLLREAGSDIEQMTRQTRTQMRARVDTLWQDMRPHLTPEQRRELRRMRQRFQNRRSGLSSDGPVRREHFGFMYSSQNDEMQAPNASSNP
;
A
#
# COMPACT_ATOMS: atom_id res chain seq x y z
N MET A 1 17.48 42.56 -45.49
CA MET A 1 17.56 41.34 -44.65
C MET A 1 16.69 41.50 -43.39
N SER A 2 15.37 41.62 -43.55
CA SER A 2 14.48 42.00 -42.43
C SER A 2 13.09 41.35 -42.49
N SER A 3 13.00 40.11 -43.00
CA SER A 3 11.74 39.34 -43.05
C SER A 3 11.78 37.98 -42.36
N LEU A 4 12.85 37.65 -41.62
CA LEU A 4 13.04 36.30 -41.04
C LEU A 4 12.50 36.11 -39.60
N PHE A 5 11.94 37.13 -38.94
CA PHE A 5 11.52 37.03 -37.53
C PHE A 5 10.01 37.10 -37.26
N SER A 6 9.15 37.15 -38.29
CA SER A 6 7.69 37.14 -38.11
C SER A 6 7.09 35.76 -37.82
N GLY A 7 7.84 34.67 -38.02
CA GLY A 7 7.39 33.29 -37.79
C GLY A 7 7.31 32.86 -36.33
N LEU A 8 7.85 33.64 -35.39
CA LEU A 8 7.93 33.26 -33.97
C LEU A 8 6.66 33.60 -33.17
N ARG A 9 5.75 34.40 -33.71
CA ARG A 9 4.58 34.93 -32.97
C ARG A 9 3.31 34.06 -33.03
N SER A 10 3.24 33.06 -33.91
CA SER A 10 2.05 32.20 -34.07
C SER A 10 2.20 30.77 -33.51
N LEU A 11 3.35 30.42 -32.94
CA LEU A 11 3.67 29.07 -32.46
C LEU A 11 2.92 28.66 -31.19
N TRP A 12 2.30 29.60 -30.49
CA TRP A 12 1.51 29.30 -29.30
C TRP A 12 0.23 28.49 -29.62
N LYS A 13 -0.39 28.71 -30.79
CA LYS A 13 -1.57 27.95 -31.23
C LYS A 13 -1.27 26.45 -31.43
N PRO A 14 -0.26 26.05 -32.23
CA PRO A 14 0.12 24.65 -32.34
C PRO A 14 0.70 24.09 -31.03
N ALA A 15 1.38 24.91 -30.22
CA ALA A 15 1.85 24.48 -28.90
C ALA A 15 0.69 24.13 -27.94
N LEU A 16 -0.39 24.92 -27.93
CA LEU A 16 -1.60 24.61 -27.16
C LEU A 16 -2.30 23.34 -27.67
N LEU A 17 -2.33 23.13 -28.98
CA LEU A 17 -2.89 21.90 -29.55
C LEU A 17 -2.06 20.67 -29.14
N LEU A 18 -0.73 20.76 -29.22
CA LEU A 18 0.17 19.69 -28.77
C LEU A 18 0.07 19.44 -27.27
N LEU A 19 0.00 20.51 -26.46
CA LEU A 19 -0.19 20.37 -25.02
C LEU A 19 -1.54 19.71 -24.70
N GLY A 20 -2.60 20.11 -25.40
CA GLY A 20 -3.93 19.53 -25.25
C GLY A 20 -3.96 18.05 -25.57
N THR A 21 -3.40 17.63 -26.72
CA THR A 21 -3.32 16.21 -27.09
C THR A 21 -2.39 15.42 -26.18
N PHE A 22 -1.29 16.02 -25.71
CA PHE A 22 -0.40 15.40 -24.73
C PHE A 22 -1.09 15.16 -23.39
N VAL A 23 -1.82 16.14 -22.87
CA VAL A 23 -2.61 16.00 -21.63
C VAL A 23 -3.69 14.93 -21.82
N LEU A 24 -4.42 14.93 -22.94
CA LEU A 24 -5.39 13.87 -23.23
C LEU A 24 -4.73 12.48 -23.27
N GLY A 25 -3.61 12.35 -23.98
CA GLY A 25 -2.86 11.10 -24.09
C GLY A 25 -2.34 10.63 -22.73
N GLY A 26 -1.84 11.55 -21.90
CA GLY A 26 -1.40 11.27 -20.54
C GLY A 26 -2.54 10.80 -19.62
N LEU A 27 -3.72 11.42 -19.72
CA LEU A 27 -4.90 11.01 -18.97
C LEU A 27 -5.38 9.61 -19.39
N VAL A 28 -5.49 9.35 -20.69
CA VAL A 28 -5.92 8.04 -21.20
C VAL A 28 -4.88 6.96 -20.85
N GLY A 29 -3.59 7.24 -21.06
CA GLY A 29 -2.50 6.33 -20.70
C GLY A 29 -2.47 6.05 -19.20
N GLY A 30 -2.61 7.08 -18.37
CA GLY A 30 -2.66 6.96 -16.91
C GLY A 30 -3.85 6.13 -16.43
N LEU A 31 -5.04 6.33 -17.01
CA LEU A 31 -6.23 5.55 -16.70
C LEU A 31 -6.07 4.08 -17.10
N LEU A 32 -5.52 3.81 -18.29
CA LEU A 32 -5.26 2.44 -18.75
C LEU A 32 -4.27 1.71 -17.82
N VAL A 33 -3.13 2.33 -17.51
CA VAL A 33 -2.15 1.76 -16.58
C VAL A 33 -2.76 1.56 -15.20
N GLY A 34 -3.49 2.56 -14.70
CA GLY A 34 -4.19 2.48 -13.42
C GLY A 34 -5.18 1.31 -13.37
N ALA A 35 -5.98 1.11 -14.42
CA ALA A 35 -6.92 0.00 -14.51
C ALA A 35 -6.21 -1.38 -14.53
N VAL A 36 -5.13 -1.52 -15.32
CA VAL A 36 -4.35 -2.77 -15.39
C VAL A 36 -3.69 -3.09 -14.05
N VAL A 37 -3.09 -2.09 -13.40
CA VAL A 37 -2.47 -2.26 -12.08
C VAL A 37 -3.53 -2.62 -11.04
N LYS A 38 -4.68 -1.94 -11.02
CA LYS A 38 -5.78 -2.26 -10.09
C LYS A 38 -6.23 -3.71 -10.24
N ASN A 39 -6.47 -4.17 -11.48
CA ASN A 39 -6.91 -5.53 -11.74
C ASN A 39 -5.87 -6.59 -11.30
N ARG A 40 -4.58 -6.34 -11.57
CA ARG A 40 -3.49 -7.21 -11.10
C ARG A 40 -3.41 -7.26 -9.58
N VAL A 41 -3.52 -6.11 -8.91
CA VAL A 41 -3.48 -6.03 -7.44
C VAL A 41 -4.67 -6.75 -6.82
N GLU A 42 -5.85 -6.63 -7.40
CA GLU A 42 -7.07 -7.30 -6.93
C GLU A 42 -6.97 -8.82 -7.08
N THR A 43 -6.43 -9.30 -8.21
CA THR A 43 -6.13 -10.73 -8.42
C THR A 43 -5.13 -11.24 -7.39
N ILE A 44 -4.04 -10.51 -7.13
CA ILE A 44 -3.06 -10.89 -6.10
C ILE A 44 -3.69 -10.87 -4.70
N ARG A 45 -4.64 -9.97 -4.45
CA ARG A 45 -5.32 -9.87 -3.15
C ARG A 45 -6.30 -11.01 -2.94
N SER A 46 -7.02 -11.44 -3.98
CA SER A 46 -7.94 -12.59 -3.91
C SER A 46 -7.18 -13.90 -3.74
N LEU A 47 -5.99 -14.05 -4.35
CA LEU A 47 -5.11 -15.21 -4.15
C LEU A 47 -4.66 -15.42 -2.68
N ARG A 48 -4.82 -14.43 -1.82
CA ARG A 48 -4.46 -14.51 -0.39
C ARG A 48 -5.59 -15.04 0.48
N THR A 49 -6.78 -15.25 -0.08
CA THR A 49 -7.92 -15.85 0.60
C THR A 49 -8.13 -17.25 0.05
N ALA A 50 -8.65 -18.15 0.87
CA ALA A 50 -8.92 -19.52 0.45
C ALA A 50 -9.83 -19.59 -0.79
N ASP A 51 -10.91 -18.80 -0.80
CA ASP A 51 -11.88 -18.78 -1.91
C ASP A 51 -11.28 -18.18 -3.19
N GLY A 52 -10.53 -17.08 -3.08
CA GLY A 52 -9.95 -16.45 -4.26
C GLY A 52 -8.82 -17.27 -4.88
N PHE A 53 -8.04 -17.98 -4.05
CA PHE A 53 -7.09 -18.99 -4.52
C PHE A 53 -7.81 -20.14 -5.25
N THR A 54 -8.86 -20.69 -4.64
CA THR A 54 -9.63 -21.80 -5.19
C THR A 54 -10.20 -21.46 -6.56
N GLU A 55 -10.91 -20.33 -6.68
CA GLU A 55 -11.50 -19.92 -7.95
C GLU A 55 -10.44 -19.60 -9.00
N HIS A 56 -9.29 -19.01 -8.62
CA HIS A 56 -8.21 -18.76 -9.56
C HIS A 56 -7.63 -20.06 -10.14
N MET A 57 -7.43 -21.08 -9.30
CA MET A 57 -6.93 -22.39 -9.74
C MET A 57 -7.96 -23.14 -10.59
N LEU A 58 -9.23 -23.13 -10.20
CA LEU A 58 -10.30 -23.75 -10.99
C LEU A 58 -10.45 -23.08 -12.37
N ASN A 59 -10.33 -21.76 -12.43
CA ASN A 59 -10.40 -21.03 -13.70
C ASN A 59 -9.15 -21.28 -14.58
N ALA A 60 -7.98 -21.52 -13.98
CA ALA A 60 -6.77 -21.80 -14.73
C ALA A 60 -6.71 -23.24 -15.30
N ILE A 61 -7.30 -24.20 -14.60
CA ILE A 61 -7.28 -25.64 -14.98
C ILE A 61 -8.48 -26.01 -15.86
N GLU A 62 -9.55 -25.21 -15.83
CA GLU A 62 -10.81 -25.44 -16.56
C GLU A 62 -11.35 -26.88 -16.44
N PRO A 63 -11.54 -27.41 -15.21
CA PRO A 63 -11.97 -28.79 -15.03
C PRO A 63 -13.42 -29.00 -15.46
N THR A 64 -13.74 -30.24 -15.85
CA THR A 64 -15.14 -30.68 -16.02
C THR A 64 -15.95 -30.51 -14.73
N SER A 65 -17.29 -30.51 -14.81
CA SER A 65 -18.16 -30.36 -13.63
C SER A 65 -17.86 -31.38 -12.54
N ALA A 66 -17.73 -32.66 -12.90
CA ALA A 66 -17.42 -33.74 -11.95
C ALA A 66 -16.03 -33.58 -11.29
N GLN A 67 -15.03 -33.13 -12.06
CA GLN A 67 -13.70 -32.84 -11.52
C GLN A 67 -13.72 -31.60 -10.63
N ARG A 68 -14.52 -30.59 -10.97
CA ARG A 68 -14.65 -29.35 -10.20
C ARG A 68 -15.14 -29.64 -8.78
N ASP A 69 -16.17 -30.47 -8.64
CA ASP A 69 -16.73 -30.84 -7.33
C ASP A 69 -15.71 -31.61 -6.47
N THR A 70 -14.82 -32.37 -7.10
CA THR A 70 -13.75 -33.12 -6.43
C THR A 70 -12.57 -32.23 -6.06
N LEU A 71 -12.15 -31.32 -6.95
CA LEU A 71 -10.97 -30.46 -6.75
C LEU A 71 -11.23 -29.29 -5.82
N ARG A 72 -12.46 -28.76 -5.80
CA ARG A 72 -12.83 -27.60 -4.99
C ARG A 72 -12.47 -27.74 -3.50
N PRO A 73 -12.80 -28.83 -2.78
CA PRO A 73 -12.41 -28.96 -1.38
C PRO A 73 -10.89 -29.01 -1.18
N LEU A 74 -10.15 -29.70 -2.05
CA LEU A 74 -8.67 -29.79 -1.99
C LEU A 74 -8.01 -28.41 -2.16
N LEU A 75 -8.48 -27.65 -3.16
CA LEU A 75 -7.98 -26.30 -3.43
C LEU A 75 -8.34 -25.32 -2.30
N ARG A 76 -9.51 -25.49 -1.68
CA ARG A 76 -9.95 -24.68 -0.54
C ARG A 76 -9.09 -24.91 0.70
N GLU A 77 -8.75 -26.16 0.97
CA GLU A 77 -7.83 -26.52 2.07
C GLU A 77 -6.46 -25.89 1.85
N ALA A 78 -5.84 -26.11 0.68
CA ALA A 78 -4.56 -25.48 0.34
C ALA A 78 -4.62 -23.94 0.39
N GLY A 79 -5.73 -23.34 -0.07
CA GLY A 79 -5.96 -21.91 0.02
C GLY A 79 -6.03 -21.40 1.47
N SER A 80 -6.63 -22.18 2.37
CA SER A 80 -6.69 -21.87 3.81
C SER A 80 -5.29 -21.88 4.44
N ASP A 81 -4.45 -22.84 4.09
CA ASP A 81 -3.06 -22.92 4.57
C ASP A 81 -2.23 -21.72 4.10
N ILE A 82 -2.36 -21.34 2.83
CA ILE A 82 -1.72 -20.15 2.26
C ILE A 82 -2.18 -18.89 2.99
N GLU A 83 -3.48 -18.78 3.26
CA GLU A 83 -4.04 -17.66 4.01
C GLU A 83 -3.46 -17.59 5.44
N GLN A 84 -3.40 -18.73 6.13
CA GLN A 84 -2.84 -18.82 7.48
C GLN A 84 -1.35 -18.46 7.49
N MET A 85 -0.55 -19.05 6.60
CA MET A 85 0.87 -18.75 6.43
C MET A 85 1.08 -17.26 6.17
N THR A 86 0.26 -16.67 5.30
CA THR A 86 0.31 -15.25 4.99
C THR A 86 0.01 -14.38 6.23
N ARG A 87 -0.98 -14.77 7.04
CA ARG A 87 -1.32 -14.08 8.30
C ARG A 87 -0.19 -14.18 9.32
N GLN A 88 0.41 -15.36 9.47
CA GLN A 88 1.54 -15.59 10.38
C GLN A 88 2.78 -14.80 9.96
N THR A 89 3.20 -14.90 8.69
CA THR A 89 4.34 -14.16 8.15
C THR A 89 4.16 -12.65 8.30
N ARG A 90 2.95 -12.11 8.06
CA ARG A 90 2.66 -10.69 8.31
C ARG A 90 2.86 -10.30 9.77
N THR A 91 2.46 -11.16 10.70
CA THR A 91 2.58 -10.92 12.14
C THR A 91 4.04 -10.96 12.58
N GLN A 92 4.78 -11.97 12.15
CA GLN A 92 6.21 -12.10 12.41
C GLN A 92 7.01 -10.93 11.82
N MET A 93 6.71 -10.53 10.58
CA MET A 93 7.36 -9.39 9.94
C MET A 93 7.13 -8.10 10.72
N ARG A 94 5.91 -7.88 11.25
CA ARG A 94 5.61 -6.71 12.10
C ARG A 94 6.45 -6.74 13.37
N ALA A 95 6.47 -7.86 14.07
CA ALA A 95 7.25 -8.02 15.30
C ALA A 95 8.75 -7.78 15.06
N ARG A 96 9.30 -8.28 13.95
CA ARG A 96 10.70 -8.05 13.56
C ARG A 96 10.99 -6.59 13.28
N VAL A 97 10.10 -5.92 12.56
CA VAL A 97 10.21 -4.48 12.30
C VAL A 97 10.12 -3.67 13.59
N ASP A 98 9.21 -4.01 14.50
CA ASP A 98 9.09 -3.37 15.81
C ASP A 98 10.33 -3.57 16.70
N THR A 99 10.94 -4.76 16.66
CA THR A 99 12.22 -5.03 17.34
C THR A 99 13.33 -4.17 16.76
N LEU A 100 13.49 -4.16 15.43
CA LEU A 100 14.48 -3.32 14.74
C LEU A 100 14.32 -1.84 15.11
N TRP A 101 13.09 -1.35 15.27
CA TRP A 101 12.85 0.03 15.72
C TRP A 101 13.38 0.30 17.12
N GLN A 102 13.18 -0.62 18.06
CA GLN A 102 13.67 -0.49 19.43
C GLN A 102 15.20 -0.49 19.46
N ASP A 103 15.82 -1.39 18.68
CA ASP A 103 17.26 -1.56 18.59
C ASP A 103 17.94 -0.33 17.97
N MET A 104 17.33 0.29 16.95
CA MET A 104 17.89 1.49 16.33
C MET A 104 17.72 2.74 17.21
N ARG A 105 16.68 2.83 18.05
CA ARG A 105 16.34 4.03 18.83
C ARG A 105 17.51 4.66 19.62
N PRO A 106 18.38 3.92 20.32
CA PRO A 106 19.53 4.51 21.04
C PRO A 106 20.60 5.11 20.12
N HIS A 107 20.64 4.72 18.84
CA HIS A 107 21.64 5.17 17.87
C HIS A 107 21.21 6.40 17.06
N LEU A 108 20.01 6.93 17.31
CA LEU A 108 19.41 8.01 16.53
C LEU A 108 19.42 9.32 17.30
N THR A 109 19.70 10.41 16.58
CA THR A 109 19.55 11.76 17.14
C THR A 109 18.07 12.07 17.43
N PRO A 110 17.77 13.05 18.31
CA PRO A 110 16.41 13.50 18.55
C PRO A 110 15.64 13.86 17.27
N GLU A 111 16.31 14.52 16.32
CA GLU A 111 15.77 14.92 15.01
C GLU A 111 15.39 13.69 14.18
N GLN A 112 16.30 12.71 14.10
CA GLN A 112 16.08 11.47 13.35
C GLN A 112 14.93 10.65 13.94
N ARG A 113 14.82 10.59 15.29
CA ARG A 113 13.69 9.92 15.97
C ARG A 113 12.34 10.55 15.63
N ARG A 114 12.28 11.89 15.54
CA ARG A 114 11.06 12.61 15.14
C ARG A 114 10.65 12.28 13.71
N GLU A 115 11.60 12.26 12.77
CA GLU A 115 11.29 11.95 11.37
C GLU A 115 10.87 10.49 11.18
N LEU A 116 11.54 9.58 11.89
CA LEU A 116 11.20 8.16 11.89
C LEU A 116 9.78 7.89 12.40
N ARG A 117 9.37 8.60 13.46
CA ARG A 117 8.00 8.54 13.99
C ARG A 117 6.97 9.04 12.97
N ARG A 118 7.26 10.15 12.27
CA ARG A 118 6.39 10.68 11.20
C ARG A 118 6.25 9.69 10.05
N MET A 119 7.35 9.07 9.64
CA MET A 119 7.34 8.03 8.61
C MET A 119 6.42 6.88 9.03
N ARG A 120 6.56 6.38 10.27
CA ARG A 120 5.70 5.29 10.80
C ARG A 120 4.22 5.67 10.82
N GLN A 121 3.88 6.88 11.27
CA GLN A 121 2.50 7.37 11.28
C GLN A 121 1.90 7.41 9.87
N ARG A 122 2.67 7.88 8.87
CA ARG A 122 2.22 7.87 7.46
C ARG A 122 1.94 6.45 6.96
N PHE A 123 2.80 5.48 7.31
CA PHE A 123 2.58 4.08 6.95
C PHE A 123 1.36 3.45 7.65
N GLN A 124 1.11 3.80 8.91
CA GLN A 124 -0.07 3.34 9.64
C GLN A 124 -1.36 3.92 9.05
N ASN A 125 -1.39 5.24 8.79
CA ASN A 125 -2.55 5.94 8.24
C ASN A 125 -2.90 5.46 6.82
N ARG A 126 -1.91 5.12 6.00
CA ARG A 126 -2.13 4.52 4.68
C ARG A 126 -2.72 3.11 4.75
N ARG A 127 -2.50 2.37 5.84
CA ARG A 127 -3.07 1.03 6.04
C ARG A 127 -4.48 1.06 6.61
N SER A 128 -4.79 2.00 7.50
CA SER A 128 -6.14 2.18 8.04
C SER A 128 -7.13 2.70 6.98
N GLY A 129 -6.69 3.56 6.05
CA GLY A 129 -7.51 4.03 4.93
C GLY A 129 -7.84 3.00 3.84
N LEU A 130 -7.15 1.85 3.80
CA LEU A 130 -7.37 0.77 2.81
C LEU A 130 -8.28 -0.38 3.33
N SER A 131 -8.93 -0.18 4.48
CA SER A 131 -9.77 -1.18 5.17
C SER A 131 -11.27 -0.86 5.15
N SER A 132 -11.77 -0.28 4.04
CA SER A 132 -13.20 -0.06 3.82
C SER A 132 -13.78 -1.07 2.83
N ASP A 133 -13.61 -2.37 3.09
CA ASP A 133 -14.60 -3.39 2.72
C ASP A 133 -14.30 -4.73 3.41
N GLY A 134 -15.23 -5.21 4.24
CA GLY A 134 -15.17 -6.52 4.92
C GLY A 134 -15.10 -6.45 6.46
N PRO A 135 -15.94 -7.20 7.20
CA PRO A 135 -15.97 -7.18 8.66
C PRO A 135 -14.77 -7.96 9.20
N VAL A 136 -13.66 -7.26 9.44
CA VAL A 136 -12.65 -7.78 10.35
C VAL A 136 -13.27 -7.74 11.74
N ARG A 137 -13.65 -8.92 12.25
CA ARG A 137 -13.92 -9.13 13.69
C ARG A 137 -12.87 -8.33 14.46
N ARG A 138 -13.35 -7.37 15.25
CA ARG A 138 -12.56 -6.47 16.09
C ARG A 138 -11.78 -7.29 17.12
N GLU A 139 -10.65 -7.86 16.74
CA GLU A 139 -9.57 -8.07 17.69
C GLU A 139 -8.82 -6.75 17.79
N HIS A 140 -8.55 -6.32 19.01
CA HIS A 140 -7.90 -5.07 19.39
C HIS A 140 -6.53 -4.90 18.70
N PHE A 141 -6.52 -4.47 17.44
CA PHE A 141 -5.31 -4.07 16.70
C PHE A 141 -5.04 -2.57 16.88
N GLY A 142 -5.03 -2.14 18.14
CA GLY A 142 -4.37 -0.91 18.52
C GLY A 142 -2.88 -1.17 18.55
N PHE A 143 -2.07 -0.40 17.82
CA PHE A 143 -0.71 -0.13 18.30
C PHE A 143 -0.88 0.58 19.64
N MET A 144 -1.01 -0.17 20.74
CA MET A 144 -0.77 0.39 22.06
C MET A 144 0.71 0.74 22.08
N TYR A 145 1.01 1.96 21.64
CA TYR A 145 2.13 2.67 22.19
C TYR A 145 1.91 2.64 23.71
N SER A 146 2.86 2.06 24.44
CA SER A 146 3.10 2.41 25.82
C SER A 146 3.44 3.90 25.85
N SER A 147 2.41 4.76 25.78
CA SER A 147 2.49 6.21 25.95
C SER A 147 2.73 6.58 27.42
N GLN A 148 3.48 5.76 28.16
CA GLN A 148 3.64 5.93 29.60
C GLN A 148 5.01 6.48 29.99
N ASN A 149 5.96 6.61 29.06
CA ASN A 149 7.33 7.04 29.39
C ASN A 149 7.79 8.34 28.72
N ASP A 150 7.00 8.97 27.85
CA ASP A 150 7.40 10.20 27.15
C ASP A 150 6.94 11.49 27.87
N GLU A 151 6.19 11.41 28.98
CA GLU A 151 5.76 12.57 29.79
C GLU A 151 6.67 12.91 30.99
N MET A 152 7.72 12.13 31.29
CA MET A 152 8.56 12.36 32.48
C MET A 152 9.92 13.01 32.20
N GLN A 153 10.07 13.80 31.13
CA GLN A 153 11.31 14.56 30.92
C GLN A 153 11.10 15.81 30.04
N ALA A 154 10.22 16.71 30.46
CA ALA A 154 10.41 18.13 30.18
C ALA A 154 11.33 18.69 31.27
N PRO A 155 12.53 19.22 30.94
CA PRO A 155 13.35 19.89 31.94
C PRO A 155 12.61 21.14 32.41
N ASN A 156 12.41 21.20 33.73
CA ASN A 156 11.86 22.33 34.47
C ASN A 156 12.75 23.56 34.25
N ALA A 157 12.44 24.35 33.22
CA ALA A 157 13.01 25.67 33.02
C ALA A 157 12.19 26.70 33.81
N SER A 158 12.26 26.61 35.14
CA SER A 158 11.93 27.71 36.03
C SER A 158 12.73 27.57 37.30
N SER A 159 13.78 28.38 37.41
CA SER A 159 14.08 29.21 38.58
C SER A 159 15.54 29.66 38.52
N ASN A 160 15.76 30.95 38.31
CA ASN A 160 16.58 31.68 39.27
C ASN A 160 16.27 33.19 39.23
N PRO A 161 16.40 33.86 40.39
CA PRO A 161 15.72 35.11 40.74
C PRO A 161 16.26 36.35 40.06
#